data_AF-A0A0P7GPP9-F1
#
_entry.id   AF-A0A0P7GPP9-F1
#
_cell.length_a   1.000
_cell.length_b   1.000
_cell.length_c   1.000
_cell.angle_alpha   90.00
_cell.angle_beta   90.00
_cell.angle_gamma   90.00
#
_symmetry.space_group_name_H-M   'P 1'
#
loop_
_entity.id
_entity.type
_entity.pdbx_description
1 polymer ?
#
loop_
_entity_poly.entity_id
_entity_poly.type
_entity_poly.pdbx_seq_one_letter_code
_entity_poly.pdbx_strand_id
1 'polypeptide(L)'
;MRMELRVCKHCYEGEHGNPEKTAVTRDMVNCAERVREYKDLIGMDSLYITKVKEGEPGGSEALPAIVASIEDGQIQLSDTQLVMEDDDGNMLVYPEPEDVLEVLTRNIDQIQQHATEDVTVELSTESAELIS
;
A
#
# COMPACT_ATOMS: atom_id res chain seq x y z
N MET A 1 16.10 3.15 -0.98
CA MET A 1 14.78 2.80 -1.56
C MET A 1 13.66 3.59 -0.88
N ARG A 2 12.69 4.10 -1.66
CA ARG A 2 11.49 4.81 -1.16
C ARG A 2 10.21 4.09 -1.59
N MET A 3 9.15 4.19 -0.79
CA MET A 3 7.84 3.62 -1.10
C MET A 3 6.72 4.62 -0.86
N GLU A 4 5.62 4.48 -1.60
CA GLU A 4 4.36 5.17 -1.34
C GLU A 4 3.20 4.19 -1.52
N LEU A 5 2.41 4.00 -0.47
CA LEU A 5 1.08 3.39 -0.56
C LEU A 5 0.04 4.48 -0.79
N ARG A 6 -0.71 4.37 -1.88
CA ARG A 6 -1.94 5.14 -2.10
C ARG A 6 -3.14 4.25 -1.91
N VAL A 7 -4.17 4.79 -1.26
CA VAL A 7 -5.46 4.11 -1.06
C VAL A 7 -6.60 5.09 -1.20
N CYS A 8 -7.75 4.61 -1.68
CA CYS A 8 -8.99 5.37 -1.65
C CYS A 8 -9.37 5.72 -0.20
N LYS A 9 -9.51 7.02 0.08
CA LYS A 9 -9.90 7.55 1.38
C LYS A 9 -11.26 7.01 1.83
N HIS A 10 -12.24 6.98 0.91
CA HIS A 10 -13.59 6.51 1.19
C HIS A 10 -13.63 4.99 1.45
N CYS A 11 -12.78 4.19 0.79
CA CYS A 11 -12.63 2.77 1.11
C CYS A 11 -12.05 2.60 2.52
N TYR A 12 -11.02 3.38 2.88
CA TYR A 12 -10.42 3.32 4.22
C TYR A 12 -11.41 3.72 5.33
N GLU A 13 -12.19 4.77 5.10
CA GLU A 13 -13.19 5.28 6.05
C GLU A 13 -14.47 4.42 6.08
N GLY A 14 -14.70 3.58 5.07
CA GLY A 14 -15.88 2.71 4.94
C GLY A 14 -17.09 3.41 4.30
N GLU A 15 -16.90 4.57 3.69
CA GLU A 15 -17.97 5.41 3.14
C GLU A 15 -18.54 4.85 1.81
N HIS A 16 -17.82 3.98 1.12
CA HIS A 16 -18.34 3.26 -0.05
C HIS A 16 -19.31 2.13 0.30
N GLY A 17 -19.52 1.81 1.59
CA GLY A 17 -20.49 0.80 2.01
C GLY A 17 -20.12 -0.64 1.65
N ASN A 18 -18.85 -0.90 1.34
CA ASN A 18 -18.32 -2.24 1.08
C ASN A 18 -17.36 -2.65 2.23
N PRO A 19 -17.82 -3.47 3.20
CA PRO A 19 -17.04 -3.82 4.37
C PRO A 19 -15.80 -4.66 4.04
N GLU A 20 -15.88 -5.55 3.05
CA GLU A 20 -14.75 -6.38 2.60
C GLU A 20 -13.62 -5.51 2.04
N LYS A 21 -13.93 -4.62 1.08
CA LYS A 21 -12.96 -3.65 0.56
C LYS A 21 -12.39 -2.73 1.65
N THR A 22 -13.23 -2.38 2.63
CA THR A 22 -12.80 -1.55 3.77
C THR A 22 -11.78 -2.27 4.63
N ALA A 23 -11.99 -3.56 4.92
CA ALA A 23 -11.07 -4.39 5.68
C ALA A 23 -9.71 -4.48 4.98
N VAL A 24 -9.71 -4.87 3.70
CA VAL A 24 -8.50 -4.96 2.87
C VAL A 24 -7.75 -3.63 2.80
N THR A 25 -8.47 -2.52 2.63
CA THR A 25 -7.85 -1.18 2.59
C THR A 25 -7.19 -0.79 3.91
N ARG A 26 -7.83 -1.14 5.03
CA ARG A 26 -7.26 -0.86 6.36
C ARG A 26 -6.05 -1.73 6.63
N ASP A 27 -6.06 -2.98 6.21
CA ASP A 27 -4.92 -3.89 6.37
C ASP A 27 -3.70 -3.41 5.57
N MET A 28 -3.88 -3.00 4.31
CA MET A 28 -2.79 -2.37 3.54
C MET A 28 -2.21 -1.16 4.29
N VAL A 29 -3.05 -0.29 4.85
CA VAL A 29 -2.58 0.88 5.62
C VAL A 29 -1.87 0.44 6.91
N ASN A 30 -2.42 -0.51 7.66
CA ASN A 30 -1.82 -1.01 8.90
C ASN A 30 -0.45 -1.64 8.63
N CYS A 31 -0.33 -2.46 7.58
CA CYS A 31 0.94 -3.04 7.16
C CYS A 31 1.94 -1.95 6.74
N ALA A 32 1.52 -0.98 5.94
CA ALA A 32 2.38 0.14 5.55
C ALA A 32 2.82 1.00 6.74
N GLU A 33 1.95 1.26 7.71
CA GLU A 33 2.30 1.99 8.93
C GLU A 33 3.34 1.23 9.75
N ARG A 34 3.19 -0.10 9.86
CA ARG A 34 4.18 -0.96 10.52
C ARG A 34 5.52 -0.99 9.79
N VAL A 35 5.51 -1.14 8.46
CA VAL A 35 6.74 -1.07 7.66
C VAL A 35 7.42 0.28 7.84
N ARG A 36 6.65 1.37 7.83
CA ARG A 36 7.17 2.73 8.03
C ARG A 36 7.82 2.92 9.40
N GLU A 37 7.25 2.34 10.45
CA GLU A 37 7.77 2.42 11.82
C GLU A 37 9.16 1.77 11.94
N TYR A 38 9.38 0.65 11.25
CA TYR A 38 10.62 -0.13 11.34
C TYR A 38 11.49 -0.09 10.07
N LYS A 39 11.24 0.86 9.18
CA LYS A 39 11.87 0.98 7.85
C LYS A 39 13.41 0.91 7.87
N ASP A 40 14.02 1.40 8.94
CA ASP A 40 15.48 1.46 9.09
C ASP A 40 16.09 0.06 9.22
N LEU A 41 15.33 -0.94 9.70
CA LEU A 41 15.79 -2.33 9.84
C LEU A 41 16.00 -3.02 8.48
N ILE A 42 15.35 -2.54 7.42
CA ILE A 42 15.42 -3.09 6.07
C ILE A 42 16.04 -2.09 5.07
N GLY A 43 16.69 -1.03 5.57
CA GLY A 43 17.38 -0.05 4.72
C GLY A 43 16.45 0.79 3.82
N MET A 44 15.20 1.00 4.25
CA MET A 44 14.23 1.82 3.50
C MET A 44 14.28 3.28 3.97
N ASP A 45 14.44 4.20 3.02
CA ASP A 45 14.60 5.63 3.30
C ASP A 45 13.30 6.25 3.80
N SER A 46 12.18 5.91 3.17
CA SER A 46 10.86 6.46 3.48
C SER A 46 9.74 5.58 2.95
N LEU A 47 8.65 5.50 3.71
CA LEU A 47 7.37 5.00 3.25
C LEU A 47 6.30 6.07 3.48
N TYR A 48 5.66 6.53 2.42
CA TYR A 48 4.54 7.47 2.45
C TYR A 48 3.20 6.73 2.36
N ILE A 49 2.17 7.26 3.02
CA ILE A 49 0.81 6.72 2.95
C ILE A 49 -0.15 7.83 2.58
N THR A 50 -0.62 7.80 1.35
CA THR A 50 -1.49 8.84 0.77
C THR A 50 -2.91 8.30 0.66
N LYS A 51 -3.85 8.93 1.37
CA LYS A 51 -5.27 8.64 1.25
C LYS A 51 -5.86 9.60 0.22
N VAL A 52 -6.19 9.11 -0.97
CA VAL A 52 -6.68 9.92 -2.10
C VAL A 52 -8.20 9.99 -2.12
N LYS A 53 -8.74 11.11 -2.58
CA LYS A 53 -10.15 11.21 -2.96
C LYS A 53 -10.28 11.04 -4.47
N GLU A 54 -11.44 10.60 -4.93
CA GLU A 54 -11.74 10.49 -6.35
C GLU A 54 -11.44 11.83 -7.06
N GLY A 55 -10.59 11.79 -8.08
CA GLY A 55 -10.17 12.96 -8.85
C GLY A 55 -9.03 13.80 -8.25
N GLU A 56 -8.47 13.44 -7.09
CA GLU A 56 -7.30 14.12 -6.51
C GLU A 56 -6.01 13.30 -6.72
N PRO A 57 -4.95 13.87 -7.34
CA PRO A 57 -3.74 13.11 -7.68
C PRO A 57 -2.85 12.73 -6.49
N GLY A 58 -3.13 13.21 -5.27
CA GLY A 58 -2.36 12.93 -4.05
C GLY A 58 -1.68 14.17 -3.43
N GLY A 59 -0.86 13.94 -2.39
CA GLY A 59 -0.15 14.98 -1.63
C GLY A 59 1.24 15.34 -2.17
N SER A 60 1.90 16.35 -1.58
CA SER A 60 3.22 16.86 -2.03
C SER A 60 4.39 15.91 -1.81
N GLU A 61 4.23 14.86 -1.01
CA GLU A 61 5.25 13.85 -0.70
C GLU A 61 5.15 12.61 -1.61
N ALA A 62 4.29 12.68 -2.63
CA ALA A 62 3.99 11.57 -3.51
C ALA A 62 5.13 11.27 -4.49
N LEU A 63 5.37 9.97 -4.74
CA LEU A 63 6.27 9.55 -5.82
C LEU A 63 5.60 9.89 -7.17
N PRO A 64 6.36 10.30 -8.21
CA PRO A 64 5.80 10.83 -9.46
C PRO A 64 5.27 9.73 -10.40
N ALA A 65 4.58 8.73 -9.87
CA ALA A 65 3.90 7.67 -10.61
C ALA A 65 2.40 7.68 -10.28
N ILE A 66 1.58 7.51 -11.32
CA ILE A 66 0.13 7.32 -11.23
C ILE A 66 -0.24 6.23 -12.23
N VAL A 67 -0.88 5.16 -11.76
CA VAL A 67 -1.42 4.12 -12.65
C VAL A 67 -2.80 4.50 -13.14
N ALA A 68 -3.06 4.18 -14.41
CA ALA A 68 -4.37 4.25 -15.01
C ALA A 68 -4.67 2.94 -15.76
N SER A 69 -5.92 2.50 -15.72
CA SER A 69 -6.46 1.40 -16.50
C SER A 69 -7.44 1.90 -17.57
N ILE A 70 -7.79 1.04 -18.53
CA ILE A 70 -8.88 1.28 -19.47
C ILE A 70 -9.98 0.26 -19.18
N GLU A 71 -11.14 0.76 -18.79
CA GLU A 71 -12.32 -0.03 -18.45
C GLU A 71 -13.53 0.58 -19.14
N ASP A 72 -14.33 -0.25 -19.82
CA ASP A 72 -15.48 0.19 -20.64
C ASP A 72 -15.17 1.33 -21.63
N GLY A 73 -13.92 1.35 -22.13
CA GLY A 73 -13.44 2.36 -23.07
C GLY A 73 -13.15 3.73 -22.45
N GLN A 74 -13.15 3.83 -21.11
CA GLN A 74 -12.81 5.03 -20.36
C GLN A 74 -11.48 4.84 -19.62
N ILE A 75 -10.69 5.91 -19.52
CA ILE A 75 -9.48 5.94 -18.70
C ILE A 75 -9.92 6.10 -17.25
N GLN A 76 -9.56 5.15 -16.39
CA GLN A 76 -9.78 5.21 -14.95
C GLN A 76 -8.44 5.29 -14.23
N LEU A 77 -8.34 6.16 -13.23
CA LEU A 77 -7.15 6.25 -12.39
C LEU A 77 -7.27 5.23 -11.26
N SER A 78 -6.18 4.55 -10.94
CA SER A 78 -6.15 3.61 -9.81
C SER A 78 -6.10 4.39 -8.49
N ASP A 79 -7.19 4.34 -7.72
CA ASP A 79 -7.26 4.95 -6.40
C ASP A 79 -6.38 4.24 -5.36
N THR A 80 -6.05 2.97 -5.62
CA THR A 80 -5.14 2.16 -4.81
C THR A 80 -3.93 1.78 -5.65
N GLN A 81 -2.72 1.98 -5.11
CA GLN A 81 -1.47 1.53 -5.73
C GLN A 81 -0.35 1.57 -4.69
N LEU A 82 0.62 0.66 -4.80
CA LEU A 82 1.91 0.76 -4.12
C LEU A 82 2.98 1.10 -5.15
N VAL A 83 3.71 2.18 -4.92
CA VAL A 83 4.80 2.64 -5.76
C VAL A 83 6.10 2.48 -4.98
N MET A 84 7.13 1.91 -5.61
CA MET A 84 8.48 1.83 -5.06
C MET A 84 9.49 2.44 -6.02
N GLU A 85 10.45 3.17 -5.47
CA GLU A 85 11.62 3.68 -6.17
C GLU A 85 12.86 3.02 -5.57
N ASP A 86 13.58 2.27 -6.41
CA ASP A 86 14.85 1.65 -6.02
C ASP A 86 16.02 2.66 -6.06
N ASP A 87 17.21 2.20 -5.67
CA ASP A 87 18.40 3.05 -5.57
C ASP A 87 18.95 3.46 -6.95
N ASP A 88 18.54 2.78 -8.03
CA ASP A 88 18.86 3.11 -9.41
C ASP A 88 17.82 4.08 -10.02
N GLY A 89 16.79 4.45 -9.27
CA GLY A 89 15.69 5.33 -9.71
C GLY A 89 14.64 4.65 -10.58
N ASN A 90 14.59 3.31 -10.60
CA ASN A 90 13.51 2.58 -11.26
C ASN A 90 12.23 2.64 -10.44
N MET A 91 11.11 2.78 -11.14
CA MET A 91 9.78 2.80 -10.53
C MET A 91 9.10 1.44 -10.71
N LEU A 92 8.80 0.78 -9.59
CA LEU A 92 7.97 -0.43 -9.55
C LEU A 92 6.58 -0.03 -9.05
N VAL A 93 5.53 -0.51 -9.71
CA VAL A 93 4.15 -0.14 -9.34
C VAL A 93 3.25 -1.37 -9.29
N TYR A 94 2.55 -1.51 -8.17
CA TYR A 94 1.61 -2.59 -7.88
C TYR A 94 0.22 -1.98 -7.73
N PRO A 95 -0.64 -2.06 -8.75
CA PRO A 95 -1.98 -1.47 -8.71
C PRO A 95 -3.02 -2.39 -8.02
N GLU A 96 -2.74 -3.69 -7.93
CA GLU A 96 -3.67 -4.67 -7.39
C GLU A 96 -3.52 -4.84 -5.86
N PRO A 97 -4.62 -4.82 -5.08
CA PRO A 97 -4.54 -4.97 -3.62
C PRO A 97 -3.82 -6.23 -3.13
N GLU A 98 -3.95 -7.34 -3.85
CA GLU A 98 -3.26 -8.60 -3.57
C GLU A 98 -1.74 -8.42 -3.61
N ASP A 99 -1.21 -7.89 -4.73
CA ASP A 99 0.22 -7.61 -4.88
C ASP A 99 0.73 -6.61 -3.82
N VAL A 100 -0.09 -5.60 -3.51
CA VAL A 100 0.25 -4.62 -2.46
C VAL A 100 0.39 -5.30 -1.10
N LEU A 101 -0.56 -6.16 -0.73
CA LEU A 101 -0.51 -6.91 0.53
C LEU A 101 0.68 -7.88 0.54
N GLU A 102 0.96 -8.59 -0.55
CA GLU A 102 2.13 -9.47 -0.65
C GLU A 102 3.44 -8.71 -0.41
N VAL A 103 3.61 -7.55 -1.05
CA VAL A 103 4.84 -6.75 -0.89
C VAL A 103 4.97 -6.24 0.54
N LEU A 104 3.90 -5.69 1.10
CA LEU A 104 3.93 -5.14 2.47
C LEU A 104 4.14 -6.22 3.53
N THR A 105 3.51 -7.39 3.39
CA THR A 105 3.70 -8.52 4.32
C THR A 105 5.10 -9.11 4.22
N ARG A 106 5.67 -9.24 3.01
CA ARG A 106 7.09 -9.63 2.85
C ARG A 106 8.05 -8.63 3.48
N ASN A 107 7.75 -7.33 3.41
CA ASN A 107 8.55 -6.32 4.11
C ASN A 107 8.45 -6.50 5.63
N ILE A 108 7.27 -6.79 6.18
CA ILE A 108 7.09 -7.10 7.60
C ILE A 108 7.88 -8.36 8.00
N ASP A 109 7.85 -9.41 7.19
CA ASP A 109 8.61 -10.64 7.44
C ASP A 109 10.13 -10.41 7.44
N GLN A 110 10.62 -9.53 6.55
CA GLN A 110 12.03 -9.12 6.55
C GLN A 110 12.37 -8.32 7.81
N ILE A 111 11.52 -7.37 8.20
CA ILE A 111 11.69 -6.60 9.44
C ILE A 111 11.71 -7.54 10.64
N GLN A 112 10.82 -8.53 10.70
CA GLN A 112 10.73 -9.49 11.80
C GLN A 112 12.01 -10.30 11.99
N GLN A 113 12.79 -10.54 10.94
CA GLN A 113 14.10 -11.22 11.02
C GLN A 113 15.16 -10.38 11.75
N HIS A 114 14.97 -9.06 11.82
CA HIS A 114 15.91 -8.12 12.42
C HIS A 114 15.37 -7.49 13.72
N ALA A 115 14.06 -7.54 13.96
CA ALA A 115 13.41 -7.01 15.15
C ALA A 115 13.60 -7.92 16.37
N THR A 116 13.74 -7.30 17.55
CA THR A 116 13.78 -8.02 18.83
C THR A 116 12.40 -8.24 19.43
N GLU A 117 11.40 -7.50 18.97
CA GLU A 117 10.00 -7.59 19.37
C GLU A 117 9.15 -8.16 18.22
N ASP A 118 7.90 -8.53 18.54
CA ASP A 118 6.94 -8.97 17.54
C ASP A 118 6.42 -7.77 16.76
N VAL A 119 6.71 -7.75 15.46
CA VAL A 119 6.31 -6.68 14.53
C VAL A 119 5.24 -7.14 13.55
N THR A 120 4.66 -8.33 13.75
CA THR A 120 3.62 -8.86 12.88
C THR A 120 2.34 -8.02 12.92
N VAL A 121 1.60 -8.03 11.80
CA VAL A 121 0.30 -7.39 11.67
C VAL A 121 -0.73 -8.48 11.45
N GLU A 122 -1.77 -8.49 12.28
CA GLU A 122 -2.90 -9.40 12.10
C GLU A 122 -3.76 -8.91 10.92
N LEU A 123 -3.88 -9.75 9.89
CA LEU A 123 -4.70 -9.47 8.72
C LEU A 123 -6.15 -9.89 8.97
N SER A 124 -7.09 -9.19 8.33
CA SER A 124 -8.47 -9.63 8.24
C SER A 124 -8.57 -10.94 7.45
N THR A 125 -9.71 -11.63 7.57
CA THR A 125 -9.98 -12.85 6.80
C THR A 125 -9.94 -12.56 5.30
N GLU A 126 -10.50 -11.43 4.86
CA GLU A 126 -10.52 -11.02 3.47
C GLU A 126 -9.10 -10.82 2.91
N SER A 127 -8.23 -10.14 3.65
CA SER A 127 -6.83 -9.95 3.23
C SER A 127 -6.05 -11.26 3.25
N ALA A 128 -6.30 -12.14 4.22
CA ALA A 128 -5.65 -13.44 4.30
C ALA A 128 -6.06 -14.36 3.14
N GLU A 129 -7.33 -14.33 2.72
CA GLU A 129 -7.83 -15.07 1.55
C GLU A 129 -7.28 -14.52 0.23
N LEU A 130 -6.99 -13.21 0.16
CA LEU A 130 -6.42 -12.60 -1.04
C LEU A 130 -5.00 -13.09 -1.35
N ILE A 131 -4.17 -13.35 -0.33
CA ILE A 131 -2.74 -13.70 -0.49
C ILE A 131 -2.41 -15.17 -0.19
N SER A 132 -3.43 -16.04 -0.07
CA SER A 132 -3.29 -17.46 0.29
C SER A 132 -3.01 -18.39 -0.89
#